data_AF-A0A6P6LJR6-F1
#
_entry.id   AF-A0A6P6LJR6-F1
#
_cell.length_a   1.000
_cell.length_b   1.000
_cell.length_c   1.000
_cell.angle_alpha   90.00
_cell.angle_beta   90.00
_cell.angle_gamma   90.00
#
_symmetry.space_group_name_H-M   'P 1'
#
loop_
_entity.id
_entity.type
_entity.pdbx_description
1 polymer ?
#
loop_
_entity_poly.entity_id
_entity_poly.type
_entity_poly.pdbx_seq_one_letter_code
_entity_poly.pdbx_strand_id
1 'polypeptide(L)'
;MLQNINRVDNITNVRVTGPEESLIEGKSSANFSSEGSGIITSVQWMKDNRPLSPSNSIIFSSDHRSVSISPVQRSDSGEYQCTYRNPASSQTAKPVRLIINYGPEDVSVKGEDVVDLGVRVSLSCSANSEPAASFSWKFNEIDTNVTTDTFTINETDFTHSGDYICTASNNVTKRNASHKHALLVKVGGAGGGRGGGLSSGAIAGIVIGVLVAVAGICGLTVYLTKTKKIPKLNQQQKGQASEAAQSRQETKARGDGAIPGKMSEHIYENDKHENEYENDMYENVKLEDSRRPRAPTPPQVSNPPPVRR
;
A
#
# COMPACT_ATOMS: atom_id res chain seq x y z
N MET A 1 -33.58 64.15 -46.52
CA MET A 1 -32.43 63.95 -45.60
C MET A 1 -33.03 63.61 -44.25
N LEU A 2 -32.80 62.40 -43.74
CA LEU A 2 -32.88 62.00 -42.33
C LEU A 2 -32.44 60.53 -42.29
N GLN A 3 -31.16 60.30 -42.04
CA GLN A 3 -30.67 58.96 -41.73
C GLN A 3 -31.16 58.63 -40.32
N ASN A 4 -32.12 57.71 -40.20
CA ASN A 4 -32.36 57.01 -38.93
C ASN A 4 -31.15 56.10 -38.67
N ILE A 5 -30.07 56.67 -38.16
CA ILE A 5 -28.97 55.89 -37.61
C ILE A 5 -29.51 55.30 -36.32
N ASN A 6 -29.84 54.00 -36.35
CA ASN A 6 -30.16 53.25 -35.14
C ASN A 6 -28.96 53.36 -34.18
N ARG A 7 -29.06 54.25 -33.19
CA ARG A 7 -28.05 54.38 -32.15
C ARG A 7 -27.99 53.07 -31.38
N VAL A 8 -26.86 52.38 -31.46
CA VAL A 8 -26.61 51.15 -30.71
C VAL A 8 -25.97 51.52 -29.38
N ASP A 9 -26.62 51.17 -28.28
CA ASP A 9 -26.09 51.38 -26.93
C ASP A 9 -25.14 50.24 -26.51
N ASN A 10 -24.38 50.48 -25.44
CA ASN A 10 -23.43 49.51 -24.89
C ASN A 10 -24.14 48.27 -24.30
N ILE A 11 -23.50 47.12 -24.45
CA ILE A 11 -23.95 45.85 -23.87
C ILE A 11 -23.73 45.88 -22.35
N THR A 12 -24.71 45.40 -21.58
CA THR A 12 -24.66 45.33 -20.12
C THR A 12 -25.08 43.97 -19.58
N ASN A 13 -24.80 43.70 -18.30
CA ASN A 13 -25.24 42.50 -17.58
C ASN A 13 -24.85 41.16 -18.23
N VAL A 14 -23.65 41.08 -18.82
CA VAL A 14 -23.18 39.84 -19.45
C VAL A 14 -22.80 38.83 -18.37
N ARG A 15 -23.46 37.66 -18.39
CA ARG A 15 -23.25 36.56 -17.44
C ARG A 15 -23.24 35.22 -18.14
N VAL A 16 -22.49 34.28 -17.59
CA VAL A 16 -22.49 32.87 -17.98
C VAL A 16 -23.02 32.06 -16.81
N THR A 17 -23.87 31.08 -17.11
CA THR A 17 -24.34 30.06 -16.18
C THR A 17 -23.79 28.73 -16.66
N GLY A 18 -23.18 27.96 -15.75
CA GLY A 18 -22.68 26.62 -16.02
C GLY A 18 -23.52 25.54 -15.34
N PRO A 19 -23.09 24.28 -15.43
CA PRO A 19 -23.75 23.17 -14.75
C PRO A 19 -23.60 23.27 -13.22
N GLU A 20 -24.67 22.95 -12.49
CA GLU A 20 -24.69 22.95 -11.01
C GLU A 20 -24.22 21.63 -10.41
N GLU A 21 -24.42 20.51 -11.12
CA GLU A 21 -24.08 19.18 -10.64
C GLU A 21 -22.61 18.82 -10.87
N SER A 22 -22.11 17.89 -10.06
CA SER A 22 -20.79 17.31 -10.26
C SER A 22 -20.74 16.47 -11.54
N LEU A 23 -19.77 16.77 -12.39
CA LEU A 23 -19.63 16.13 -13.70
C LEU A 23 -18.63 14.97 -13.63
N ILE A 24 -19.01 13.81 -14.14
CA ILE A 24 -18.16 12.61 -14.19
C ILE A 24 -17.74 12.35 -15.64
N GLU A 25 -16.44 12.16 -15.84
CA GLU A 25 -15.85 11.85 -17.15
C GLU A 25 -16.57 10.69 -17.86
N GLY A 26 -16.87 10.88 -19.13
CA GLY A 26 -17.51 9.89 -19.99
C GLY A 26 -18.99 9.61 -19.68
N LYS A 27 -19.56 10.18 -18.61
CA LYS A 27 -20.94 9.93 -18.18
C LYS A 27 -21.82 11.18 -18.19
N SER A 28 -21.27 12.32 -17.75
CA SER A 28 -22.03 13.56 -17.63
C SER A 28 -22.01 14.38 -18.92
N SER A 29 -22.92 15.35 -18.98
CA SER A 29 -22.94 16.39 -20.02
C SER A 29 -22.93 17.76 -19.34
N ALA A 30 -22.17 18.70 -19.88
CA ALA A 30 -22.14 20.07 -19.38
C ALA A 30 -22.92 20.98 -20.31
N ASN A 31 -23.79 21.83 -19.75
CA ASN A 31 -24.50 22.86 -20.51
C ASN A 31 -24.16 24.22 -19.93
N PHE A 32 -23.69 25.11 -20.79
CA PHE A 32 -23.49 26.51 -20.48
C PHE A 32 -24.54 27.35 -21.19
N SER A 33 -25.02 28.39 -20.52
CA SER A 33 -25.87 29.41 -21.10
C SER A 33 -25.30 30.79 -20.80
N SER A 34 -25.56 31.74 -21.68
CA SER A 34 -25.12 33.12 -21.52
C SER A 34 -26.25 34.11 -21.76
N GLU A 35 -26.22 35.19 -20.99
CA GLU A 35 -27.21 36.24 -21.01
C GLU A 35 -26.52 37.60 -21.05
N GLY A 36 -27.19 38.59 -21.63
CA GLY A 36 -26.71 39.96 -21.71
C GLY A 36 -27.80 40.87 -22.28
N SER A 37 -27.74 42.14 -21.94
CA SER A 37 -28.75 43.15 -22.31
C SER A 37 -28.23 44.08 -23.40
N GLY A 38 -29.12 44.44 -24.35
CA GLY A 38 -28.81 45.30 -25.50
C GLY A 38 -28.85 44.57 -26.84
N ILE A 39 -28.51 45.27 -27.92
CA ILE A 39 -28.38 44.67 -29.26
C ILE A 39 -27.06 43.92 -29.31
N ILE A 40 -27.11 42.60 -29.52
CA ILE A 40 -25.93 41.72 -29.60
C ILE A 40 -25.83 41.20 -31.03
N THR A 41 -24.72 41.47 -31.70
CA THR A 41 -24.51 41.06 -33.10
C THR A 41 -23.57 39.86 -33.21
N SER A 42 -22.81 39.55 -32.17
CA SER A 42 -21.90 38.39 -32.14
C SER A 42 -21.70 37.90 -30.71
N VAL A 43 -21.67 36.57 -30.56
CA VAL A 43 -21.35 35.86 -29.32
C VAL A 43 -20.15 34.95 -29.59
N GLN A 44 -19.12 35.04 -28.75
CA GLN A 44 -17.93 34.20 -28.83
C GLN A 44 -17.65 33.53 -27.50
N TRP A 45 -17.62 32.19 -27.48
CA TRP A 45 -17.21 31.42 -26.31
C TRP A 45 -15.71 31.24 -26.26
N MET A 46 -15.18 31.25 -25.05
CA MET A 46 -13.77 31.12 -24.76
C MET A 46 -13.60 30.07 -23.65
N LYS A 47 -12.59 29.20 -23.80
CA LYS A 47 -12.08 28.33 -22.76
C LYS A 47 -10.62 28.70 -22.49
N ASP A 48 -10.29 29.01 -21.24
CA ASP A 48 -8.93 29.38 -20.82
C ASP A 48 -8.34 30.50 -21.70
N ASN A 49 -9.16 31.53 -21.97
CA ASN A 49 -8.85 32.66 -22.85
C ASN A 49 -8.56 32.31 -24.32
N ARG A 50 -8.92 31.11 -24.79
CA ARG A 50 -8.84 30.71 -26.20
C ARG A 50 -10.23 30.48 -26.79
N PRO A 51 -10.48 30.82 -28.07
CA PRO A 51 -11.77 30.58 -28.70
C PRO A 51 -12.17 29.12 -28.64
N LEU A 52 -13.36 28.84 -28.11
CA LEU A 52 -13.93 27.50 -28.08
C LEU A 52 -14.42 27.15 -29.48
N SER A 53 -13.95 26.04 -30.02
CA SER A 53 -14.30 25.58 -31.36
C SER A 53 -15.27 24.40 -31.30
N PRO A 54 -16.18 24.27 -32.27
CA PRO A 54 -17.08 23.12 -32.35
C PRO A 54 -16.30 21.83 -32.58
N SER A 55 -16.81 20.74 -32.06
CA SER A 55 -16.27 19.39 -32.23
C SER A 55 -17.42 18.37 -32.22
N ASN A 56 -17.10 17.09 -32.32
CA ASN A 56 -18.11 16.03 -32.18
C ASN A 56 -18.79 16.03 -30.80
N SER A 57 -18.11 16.53 -29.76
CA SER A 57 -18.63 16.60 -28.39
C SER A 57 -19.09 18.00 -27.98
N ILE A 58 -18.74 19.06 -28.73
CA ILE A 58 -19.05 20.46 -28.39
C ILE A 58 -20.01 21.03 -29.42
N ILE A 59 -21.26 21.29 -29.00
CA ILE A 59 -22.34 21.78 -29.84
C ILE A 59 -22.79 23.17 -29.37
N PHE A 60 -22.86 24.11 -30.31
CA PHE A 60 -23.37 25.46 -30.07
C PHE A 60 -24.85 25.55 -30.44
N SER A 61 -25.62 26.32 -29.67
CA SER A 61 -26.98 26.71 -30.10
C SER A 61 -26.92 27.58 -31.36
N SER A 62 -28.03 27.65 -32.09
CA SER A 62 -28.15 28.44 -33.31
C SER A 62 -27.89 29.94 -33.10
N ASP A 63 -28.18 30.47 -31.91
CA ASP A 63 -27.91 31.84 -31.50
C ASP A 63 -26.55 32.03 -30.80
N HIS A 64 -25.75 30.96 -30.70
CA HIS A 64 -24.47 30.89 -30.00
C HIS A 64 -24.52 31.28 -28.51
N ARG A 65 -25.70 31.42 -27.90
CA ARG A 65 -25.83 31.78 -26.47
C ARG A 65 -25.71 30.61 -25.53
N SER A 66 -25.69 29.38 -26.04
CA SER A 66 -25.52 28.17 -25.25
C SER A 66 -24.52 27.22 -25.90
N VAL A 67 -23.81 26.47 -25.05
CA VAL A 67 -22.85 25.43 -25.45
C VAL A 67 -23.13 24.17 -24.65
N SER A 68 -23.23 23.04 -25.36
CA SER A 68 -23.31 21.71 -24.76
C SER A 68 -22.02 20.93 -25.02
N ILE A 69 -21.51 20.27 -23.99
CA ILE A 69 -20.36 19.37 -24.05
C ILE A 69 -20.83 17.98 -23.61
N SER A 70 -20.83 17.00 -24.53
CA SER A 70 -21.31 15.65 -24.25
C SER A 70 -20.63 14.56 -25.10
N PRO A 71 -20.12 13.47 -24.50
CA PRO A 71 -19.83 13.34 -23.07
C PRO A 71 -18.65 14.23 -22.67
N VAL A 72 -18.64 14.70 -21.42
CA VAL A 72 -17.49 15.46 -20.90
C VAL A 72 -16.25 14.59 -20.72
N GLN A 73 -15.08 15.15 -21.00
CA GLN A 73 -13.76 14.53 -20.81
C GLN A 73 -12.92 15.33 -19.83
N ARG A 74 -11.93 14.72 -19.15
CA ARG A 74 -11.08 15.45 -18.17
C ARG A 74 -10.39 16.68 -18.78
N SER A 75 -10.09 16.64 -20.07
CA SER A 75 -9.55 17.75 -20.87
C SER A 75 -10.49 18.94 -21.01
N ASP A 76 -11.78 18.77 -20.77
CA ASP A 76 -12.77 19.84 -20.85
C ASP A 76 -12.78 20.72 -19.60
N SER A 77 -12.12 20.31 -18.52
CA SER A 77 -11.92 21.16 -17.34
C SER A 77 -11.21 22.46 -17.72
N GLY A 78 -11.60 23.57 -17.10
CA GLY A 78 -11.07 24.90 -17.39
C GLY A 78 -12.05 26.02 -17.07
N GLU A 79 -11.69 27.25 -17.43
CA GLU A 79 -12.52 28.44 -17.24
C GLU A 79 -13.25 28.81 -18.54
N TYR A 80 -14.58 28.81 -18.48
CA TYR A 80 -15.46 29.13 -19.61
C TYR A 80 -16.06 30.52 -19.46
N GLN A 81 -15.96 31.33 -20.51
CA GLN A 81 -16.57 32.66 -20.55
C GLN A 81 -17.08 32.97 -21.95
N CYS A 82 -18.05 33.87 -22.05
CA CYS A 82 -18.52 34.39 -23.33
C CYS A 82 -18.15 35.87 -23.48
N THR A 83 -17.96 36.28 -24.73
CA THR A 83 -17.79 37.68 -25.13
C THR A 83 -18.90 38.06 -26.08
N TYR A 84 -19.68 39.07 -25.71
CA TYR A 84 -20.71 39.66 -26.54
C TYR A 84 -20.17 40.92 -27.21
N ARG A 85 -20.48 41.09 -28.49
CA ARG A 85 -20.06 42.26 -29.28
C ARG A 85 -21.23 42.90 -29.98
N ASN A 86 -21.17 44.22 -30.08
CA ASN A 86 -21.97 45.04 -30.98
C ASN A 86 -21.11 46.20 -31.52
N PRO A 87 -21.61 47.01 -32.48
CA PRO A 87 -20.84 48.13 -33.02
C PRO A 87 -20.36 49.17 -31.99
N ALA A 88 -21.00 49.26 -30.82
CA ALA A 88 -20.68 50.24 -29.79
C ALA A 88 -19.73 49.70 -28.71
N SER A 89 -19.72 48.39 -28.44
CA SER A 89 -19.06 47.80 -27.28
C SER A 89 -18.74 46.31 -27.44
N SER A 90 -17.75 45.85 -26.69
CA SER A 90 -17.41 44.45 -26.48
C SER A 90 -17.37 44.19 -24.98
N GLN A 91 -18.16 43.23 -24.49
CA GLN A 91 -18.24 42.89 -23.08
C GLN A 91 -18.03 41.39 -22.87
N THR A 92 -17.19 41.04 -21.90
CA THR A 92 -16.87 39.66 -21.55
C THR A 92 -17.46 39.33 -20.19
N ALA A 93 -18.15 38.19 -20.10
CA ALA A 93 -18.67 37.69 -18.84
C ALA A 93 -17.55 37.31 -17.88
N LYS A 94 -17.87 37.26 -16.57
CA LYS A 94 -17.00 36.58 -15.61
C LYS A 94 -16.92 35.08 -15.96
N PRO A 95 -15.73 34.47 -15.84
CA PRO A 95 -15.56 33.06 -16.14
C PRO A 95 -16.29 32.17 -15.12
N VAL A 96 -16.77 31.03 -15.61
CA VAL A 96 -17.29 29.90 -14.83
C VAL A 96 -16.31 28.75 -14.93
N ARG A 97 -15.86 28.23 -13.79
CA ARG A 97 -14.93 27.11 -13.72
C ARG A 97 -15.68 25.78 -13.87
N LEU A 98 -15.25 24.97 -14.83
CA LEU A 98 -15.70 23.59 -15.03
C LEU A 98 -14.66 22.62 -14.46
N ILE A 99 -15.11 21.68 -13.63
CA ILE A 99 -14.29 20.59 -13.10
C ILE A 99 -14.93 19.27 -13.51
N ILE A 100 -14.16 18.43 -14.20
CA ILE A 100 -14.57 17.08 -14.57
C ILE A 100 -13.92 16.08 -13.63
N ASN A 101 -14.74 15.31 -12.93
CA ASN A 101 -14.34 14.34 -11.92
C ASN A 101 -14.05 12.98 -12.57
N TYR A 102 -12.97 12.34 -12.15
CA TYR A 102 -12.51 11.05 -12.66
C TYR A 102 -11.70 10.31 -11.59
N GLY A 103 -11.39 9.04 -11.85
CA GLY A 103 -10.64 8.21 -10.91
C GLY A 103 -11.48 7.64 -9.75
N PRO A 104 -10.82 6.97 -8.79
CA PRO A 104 -9.37 6.78 -8.72
C PRO A 104 -8.90 5.75 -9.76
N GLU A 105 -7.83 6.09 -10.47
CA GLU A 105 -7.17 5.28 -11.50
C GLU A 105 -5.69 5.10 -11.14
N ASP A 106 -5.03 4.10 -11.75
CA ASP A 106 -3.58 3.86 -11.60
C ASP A 106 -3.10 3.81 -10.14
N VAL A 107 -3.85 3.11 -9.27
CA VAL A 107 -3.47 2.96 -7.87
C VAL A 107 -2.18 2.15 -7.78
N SER A 108 -1.19 2.70 -7.08
CA SER A 108 0.11 2.08 -6.88
C SER A 108 0.61 2.30 -5.47
N VAL A 109 1.32 1.32 -4.92
CA VAL A 109 2.06 1.47 -3.67
C VAL A 109 3.55 1.46 -4.01
N LYS A 110 4.31 2.40 -3.41
CA LYS A 110 5.76 2.51 -3.50
C LYS A 110 6.38 2.25 -2.14
N GLY A 111 7.38 1.40 -2.10
CA GLY A 111 8.14 1.05 -0.91
C GLY A 111 9.12 -0.05 -1.22
N GLU A 112 9.97 -0.40 -0.25
CA GLU A 112 10.87 -1.55 -0.37
C GLU A 112 10.06 -2.86 -0.31
N ASP A 113 10.44 -3.85 -1.13
CA ASP A 113 9.84 -5.19 -1.08
C ASP A 113 10.47 -6.03 0.04
N VAL A 114 11.73 -5.75 0.39
CA VAL A 114 12.51 -6.50 1.38
C VAL A 114 13.28 -5.53 2.27
N VAL A 115 13.11 -5.66 3.58
CA VAL A 115 13.70 -4.76 4.59
C VAL A 115 14.35 -5.55 5.72
N ASP A 116 15.33 -4.94 6.38
CA ASP A 116 15.97 -5.55 7.54
C ASP A 116 15.09 -5.41 8.80
N LEU A 117 15.34 -6.25 9.82
CA LEU A 117 14.76 -6.09 11.15
C LEU A 117 15.19 -4.79 11.82
N GLY A 118 14.30 -4.21 12.62
CA GLY A 118 14.58 -3.05 13.48
C GLY A 118 14.68 -1.71 12.74
N VAL A 119 14.28 -1.64 11.47
CA VAL A 119 14.35 -0.41 10.66
C VAL A 119 12.98 0.25 10.53
N ARG A 120 12.98 1.55 10.23
CA ARG A 120 11.77 2.30 9.89
C ARG A 120 11.44 2.11 8.42
N VAL A 121 10.20 1.75 8.11
CA VAL A 121 9.71 1.54 6.74
C VAL A 121 8.49 2.41 6.49
N SER A 122 8.38 2.90 5.26
CA SER A 122 7.25 3.70 4.81
C SER A 122 6.79 3.22 3.42
N LEU A 123 5.51 2.90 3.30
CA LEU A 123 4.85 2.57 2.05
C LEU A 123 3.98 3.76 1.65
N SER A 124 4.15 4.28 0.44
CA SER A 124 3.41 5.43 -0.08
C SER A 124 2.46 4.98 -1.19
N CYS A 125 1.18 5.27 -1.04
CA CYS A 125 0.14 4.97 -2.00
C CYS A 125 -0.22 6.22 -2.81
N SER A 126 -0.40 6.06 -4.11
CA SER A 126 -0.84 7.12 -5.00
C SER A 126 -1.92 6.64 -5.96
N ALA A 127 -2.80 7.55 -6.36
CA ALA A 127 -3.84 7.31 -7.35
C ALA A 127 -4.09 8.57 -8.19
N ASN A 128 -4.42 8.39 -9.46
CA ASN A 128 -4.85 9.48 -10.33
C ASN A 128 -6.35 9.72 -10.14
N SER A 129 -6.74 10.90 -9.64
CA SER A 129 -8.12 11.17 -9.24
C SER A 129 -8.41 12.67 -9.14
N GLU A 130 -9.59 13.08 -9.60
CA GLU A 130 -10.18 14.40 -9.35
C GLU A 130 -11.62 14.22 -8.80
N PRO A 131 -11.94 14.72 -7.59
CA PRO A 131 -11.01 15.28 -6.61
C PRO A 131 -9.97 14.24 -6.14
N ALA A 132 -8.95 14.71 -5.42
CA ALA A 132 -7.95 13.86 -4.80
C ALA A 132 -8.60 12.70 -4.02
N ALA A 133 -8.07 11.50 -4.19
CA ALA A 133 -8.61 10.31 -3.57
C ALA A 133 -8.35 10.29 -2.05
N SER A 134 -9.26 9.68 -1.30
CA SER A 134 -9.00 9.25 0.07
C SER A 134 -8.40 7.85 0.08
N PHE A 135 -7.61 7.53 1.10
CA PHE A 135 -6.91 6.25 1.20
C PHE A 135 -7.36 5.46 2.43
N SER A 136 -7.26 4.14 2.34
CA SER A 136 -7.32 3.24 3.49
C SER A 136 -6.39 2.04 3.28
N TRP A 137 -5.91 1.47 4.38
CA TRP A 137 -4.94 0.38 4.34
C TRP A 137 -5.43 -0.88 5.05
N LYS A 138 -5.20 -2.01 4.42
CA LYS A 138 -5.31 -3.33 5.04
C LYS A 138 -3.95 -4.01 5.10
N PHE A 139 -3.72 -4.77 6.17
CA PHE A 139 -2.59 -5.67 6.32
C PHE A 139 -3.12 -7.10 6.42
N ASN A 140 -2.71 -7.97 5.49
CA ASN A 140 -3.22 -9.35 5.39
C ASN A 140 -4.76 -9.42 5.45
N GLU A 141 -5.42 -8.58 4.64
CA GLU A 141 -6.89 -8.44 4.56
C GLU A 141 -7.58 -7.80 5.79
N ILE A 142 -6.85 -7.48 6.85
CA ILE A 142 -7.37 -6.84 8.07
C ILE A 142 -7.18 -5.34 7.99
N ASP A 143 -8.24 -4.58 8.30
CA ASP A 143 -8.17 -3.11 8.29
C ASP A 143 -7.25 -2.57 9.38
N THR A 144 -6.44 -1.57 9.02
CA THR A 144 -5.44 -0.96 9.92
C THR A 144 -5.89 0.38 10.48
N ASN A 145 -7.06 0.90 10.06
CA ASN A 145 -7.55 2.25 10.32
C ASN A 145 -6.64 3.40 9.84
N VAL A 146 -5.55 3.11 9.12
CA VAL A 146 -4.70 4.13 8.51
C VAL A 146 -5.41 4.70 7.29
N THR A 147 -5.65 6.01 7.29
CA THR A 147 -6.39 6.73 6.24
C THR A 147 -5.51 7.69 5.42
N THR A 148 -4.23 7.79 5.78
CA THR A 148 -3.23 8.57 5.06
C THR A 148 -2.79 7.86 3.79
N ASP A 149 -2.23 8.61 2.86
CA ASP A 149 -1.55 8.07 1.66
C ASP A 149 -0.29 7.25 2.02
N THR A 150 0.20 7.38 3.25
CA THR A 150 1.42 6.74 3.73
C THR A 150 1.15 5.79 4.88
N PHE A 151 1.65 4.56 4.80
CA PHE A 151 1.67 3.57 5.88
C PHE A 151 3.09 3.49 6.45
N THR A 152 3.25 3.68 7.76
CA THR A 152 4.58 3.71 8.41
C THR A 152 4.71 2.64 9.48
N ILE A 153 5.81 1.88 9.40
CA ILE A 153 6.25 0.95 10.43
C ILE A 153 7.47 1.58 11.09
N ASN A 154 7.39 1.85 12.40
CA ASN A 154 8.47 2.54 13.12
C ASN A 154 9.71 1.67 13.29
N GLU A 155 9.51 0.40 13.63
CA GLU A 155 10.55 -0.59 13.88
C GLU A 155 10.03 -1.95 13.40
N THR A 156 10.68 -2.52 12.38
CA THR A 156 10.25 -3.77 11.75
C THR A 156 10.58 -5.00 12.59
N ASP A 157 9.64 -5.93 12.63
CA ASP A 157 9.84 -7.30 13.11
C ASP A 157 9.30 -8.31 12.08
N PHE A 158 9.48 -9.61 12.30
CA PHE A 158 9.03 -10.64 11.37
C PHE A 158 7.51 -10.67 11.14
N THR A 159 6.71 -10.18 12.10
CA THR A 159 5.24 -10.15 12.00
C THR A 159 4.72 -9.08 11.03
N HIS A 160 5.57 -8.11 10.68
CA HIS A 160 5.28 -7.12 9.66
C HIS A 160 5.48 -7.63 8.22
N SER A 161 5.90 -8.89 8.04
CA SER A 161 5.95 -9.49 6.70
C SER A 161 4.54 -9.84 6.25
N GLY A 162 4.17 -9.46 5.03
CA GLY A 162 2.85 -9.76 4.48
C GLY A 162 2.40 -8.81 3.39
N ASP A 163 1.11 -8.86 3.10
CA ASP A 163 0.46 -8.08 2.06
C ASP A 163 -0.14 -6.80 2.62
N TYR A 164 0.35 -5.66 2.13
CA TYR A 164 -0.18 -4.33 2.40
C TYR A 164 -1.06 -3.90 1.22
N ILE A 165 -2.34 -3.71 1.47
CA ILE A 165 -3.32 -3.37 0.45
C ILE A 165 -3.78 -1.94 0.69
N CYS A 166 -3.38 -1.04 -0.19
CA CYS A 166 -3.92 0.31 -0.22
C CYS A 166 -5.20 0.33 -1.08
N THR A 167 -6.25 0.98 -0.58
CA THR A 167 -7.46 1.28 -1.35
C THR A 167 -7.62 2.78 -1.47
N ALA A 168 -7.67 3.27 -2.71
CA ALA A 168 -8.00 4.65 -3.03
C ALA A 168 -9.51 4.76 -3.34
N SER A 169 -10.15 5.84 -2.89
CA SER A 169 -11.57 6.09 -3.07
C SER A 169 -11.83 7.52 -3.54
N ASN A 170 -12.73 7.70 -4.51
CA ASN A 170 -13.18 9.01 -4.95
C ASN A 170 -14.67 9.19 -4.58
N ASN A 171 -14.94 10.17 -3.72
CA ASN A 171 -16.27 10.41 -3.19
C ASN A 171 -17.26 11.01 -4.21
N VAL A 172 -16.78 11.59 -5.31
CA VAL A 172 -17.65 12.15 -6.36
C VAL A 172 -18.03 11.09 -7.37
N THR A 173 -17.05 10.35 -7.89
CA THR A 173 -17.31 9.28 -8.87
C THR A 173 -17.90 8.02 -8.24
N LYS A 174 -17.83 7.90 -6.91
CA LYS A 174 -18.23 6.72 -6.11
C LYS A 174 -17.46 5.45 -6.51
N ARG A 175 -16.25 5.61 -7.05
CA ARG A 175 -15.36 4.52 -7.44
C ARG A 175 -14.25 4.34 -6.42
N ASN A 176 -13.76 3.11 -6.33
CA ASN A 176 -12.58 2.73 -5.58
C ASN A 176 -11.69 1.82 -6.43
N ALA A 177 -10.41 1.78 -6.09
CA ALA A 177 -9.43 0.89 -6.68
C ALA A 177 -8.35 0.59 -5.64
N SER A 178 -7.75 -0.59 -5.73
CA SER A 178 -6.79 -1.06 -4.72
C SER A 178 -5.53 -1.61 -5.36
N HIS A 179 -4.42 -1.54 -4.62
CA HIS A 179 -3.15 -2.12 -5.01
C HIS A 179 -2.52 -2.84 -3.82
N LYS A 180 -1.93 -4.01 -4.08
CA LYS A 180 -1.28 -4.87 -3.09
C LYS A 180 0.24 -4.76 -3.22
N HIS A 181 0.92 -4.55 -2.11
CA HIS A 181 2.37 -4.52 -1.97
C HIS A 181 2.81 -5.59 -0.98
N ALA A 182 3.72 -6.47 -1.38
CA ALA A 182 4.27 -7.49 -0.49
C ALA A 182 5.54 -6.95 0.18
N LEU A 183 5.61 -7.04 1.51
CA LEU A 183 6.80 -6.68 2.29
C LEU A 183 7.35 -7.91 2.99
N LEU A 184 8.66 -8.13 2.89
CA LEU A 184 9.38 -9.18 3.61
C LEU A 184 10.41 -8.57 4.57
N VAL A 185 10.31 -8.93 5.85
CA VAL A 185 11.30 -8.56 6.85
C VAL A 185 12.31 -9.69 7.03
N LYS A 186 13.60 -9.39 6.83
CA LYS A 186 14.71 -10.34 6.95
C LYS A 186 15.68 -9.95 8.06
N VAL A 187 16.45 -10.91 8.56
CA VAL A 187 17.60 -10.62 9.42
C VAL A 187 18.61 -9.84 8.59
N GLY A 188 18.93 -8.62 9.02
CA GLY A 188 19.90 -7.77 8.35
C GLY A 188 21.27 -8.44 8.26
N GLY A 189 21.73 -8.64 7.03
CA GLY A 189 23.08 -9.05 6.72
C GLY A 189 23.95 -7.83 6.47
N ALA A 190 24.73 -7.45 7.48
CA ALA A 190 25.79 -6.44 7.47
C ALA A 190 25.34 -4.95 7.56
N GLY A 191 25.41 -4.43 8.80
CA GLY A 191 25.30 -3.01 9.09
C GLY A 191 25.66 -2.62 10.53
N GLY A 192 26.75 -3.16 11.08
CA GLY A 192 27.41 -2.59 12.28
C GLY A 192 26.89 -3.00 13.66
N GLY A 193 27.23 -4.21 14.12
CA GLY A 193 26.96 -4.59 15.51
C GLY A 193 27.39 -6.01 15.90
N ARG A 194 28.70 -6.25 16.07
CA ARG A 194 29.31 -7.30 16.92
C ARG A 194 28.62 -8.70 16.98
N GLY A 195 28.21 -9.26 15.85
CA GLY A 195 27.93 -10.69 15.74
C GLY A 195 29.15 -11.44 15.22
N GLY A 196 30.05 -11.86 16.11
CA GLY A 196 31.29 -12.58 15.78
C GLY A 196 31.06 -14.00 15.27
N GLY A 197 30.52 -14.15 14.05
CA GLY A 197 30.61 -15.41 13.31
C GLY A 197 32.02 -15.58 12.75
N LEU A 198 32.72 -16.63 13.17
CA LEU A 198 34.04 -16.96 12.63
C LEU A 198 33.92 -17.36 11.16
N SER A 199 34.83 -16.87 10.32
CA SER A 199 34.91 -17.28 8.91
C SER A 199 34.98 -18.80 8.78
N SER A 200 34.43 -19.37 7.72
CA SER A 200 34.55 -20.81 7.40
C SER A 200 36.00 -21.30 7.44
N GLY A 201 36.97 -20.44 7.08
CA GLY A 201 38.40 -20.74 7.24
C GLY A 201 38.87 -20.78 8.70
N ALA A 202 38.32 -19.94 9.57
CA ALA A 202 38.61 -19.95 11.01
C ALA A 202 37.96 -21.15 11.71
N ILE A 203 36.74 -21.54 11.30
CA ILE A 203 36.07 -22.75 11.81
C ILE A 203 36.88 -24.00 11.41
N ALA A 204 37.33 -24.10 10.15
CA ALA A 204 38.19 -25.20 9.72
C ALA A 204 39.52 -25.24 10.48
N GLY A 205 40.15 -24.08 10.73
CA GLY A 205 41.39 -23.99 11.50
C GLY A 205 41.23 -24.45 12.95
N ILE A 206 40.14 -24.08 13.62
CA ILE A 206 39.87 -24.49 15.01
C ILE A 206 39.63 -26.00 15.09
N VAL A 207 38.87 -26.57 14.16
CA VAL A 207 38.61 -28.02 14.13
C VAL A 207 39.92 -28.79 13.94
N ILE A 208 40.77 -28.37 13.00
CA ILE A 208 42.08 -29.00 12.78
C ILE A 208 42.97 -28.86 14.01
N GLY A 209 43.01 -27.68 14.64
CA GLY A 209 43.79 -27.45 15.86
C GLY A 209 43.38 -28.36 17.02
N VAL A 210 42.07 -28.53 17.25
CA VAL A 210 41.56 -29.43 18.29
C VAL A 210 41.91 -30.88 17.99
N LEU A 211 41.77 -31.33 16.74
CA LEU A 211 42.11 -32.70 16.35
C LEU A 211 43.60 -33.00 16.56
N VAL A 212 44.49 -32.07 16.23
CA VAL A 212 45.94 -32.24 16.47
C VAL A 212 46.26 -32.25 17.96
N ALA A 213 45.63 -31.39 18.76
CA ALA A 213 45.82 -31.36 20.20
C ALA A 213 45.37 -32.68 20.87
N VAL A 214 44.20 -33.20 20.48
CA VAL A 214 43.69 -34.48 20.98
C VAL A 214 44.63 -35.62 20.58
N ALA A 215 45.08 -35.67 19.33
CA ALA A 215 46.05 -36.69 18.89
C ALA A 215 47.38 -36.59 19.65
N GLY A 216 47.87 -35.39 19.92
CA GLY A 216 49.07 -35.15 20.72
C GLY A 216 48.94 -35.60 22.17
N ILE A 217 47.81 -35.28 22.82
CA ILE A 217 47.53 -35.72 24.20
C ILE A 217 47.39 -37.24 24.27
N CYS A 218 46.68 -37.87 23.34
CA CYS A 218 46.57 -39.32 23.26
C CYS A 218 47.94 -39.97 23.02
N GLY A 219 48.73 -39.44 22.09
CA GLY A 219 50.09 -39.91 21.81
C GLY A 219 51.02 -39.79 23.02
N LEU A 220 50.99 -38.66 23.74
CA LEU A 220 51.77 -38.44 24.95
C LEU A 220 51.35 -39.39 26.08
N THR A 221 50.06 -39.64 26.23
CA THR A 221 49.53 -40.58 27.23
C THR A 221 49.98 -42.02 26.92
N VAL A 222 49.95 -42.43 25.65
CA VAL A 222 50.48 -43.74 25.20
C VAL A 222 51.99 -43.82 25.39
N TYR A 223 52.72 -42.74 25.11
CA TYR A 223 54.17 -42.68 25.31
C TYR A 223 54.52 -42.85 26.78
N LEU A 224 53.92 -42.05 27.67
CA LEU A 224 54.17 -42.09 29.13
C LEU A 224 53.76 -43.43 29.77
N THR A 225 52.68 -44.07 29.27
CA THR A 225 52.27 -45.41 29.72
C THR A 225 53.21 -46.51 29.21
N LYS A 226 53.77 -46.38 28.01
CA LYS A 226 54.76 -47.34 27.48
C LYS A 226 56.17 -47.16 28.05
N THR A 227 56.58 -45.94 28.41
CA THR A 227 57.94 -45.68 28.90
C THR A 227 58.12 -45.86 30.41
N LYS A 228 57.08 -46.29 31.16
CA LYS A 228 57.11 -46.50 32.62
C LYS A 228 57.91 -45.42 33.39
N LYS A 229 57.67 -44.13 33.08
CA LYS A 229 58.14 -43.01 33.89
C LYS A 229 56.93 -42.25 34.43
N ILE A 230 56.37 -42.78 35.52
CA ILE A 230 55.47 -42.02 36.38
C ILE A 230 56.37 -41.07 37.20
N PRO A 231 56.22 -39.74 37.12
CA PRO A 231 56.79 -38.86 38.14
C PRO A 231 56.05 -39.17 39.45
N LYS A 232 56.76 -39.68 40.45
CA LYS A 232 56.20 -39.80 41.81
C LYS A 232 56.01 -38.41 42.37
N LEU A 233 54.76 -37.97 42.58
CA LEU A 233 54.48 -36.92 43.57
C LEU A 233 54.65 -37.55 44.95
N ASN A 234 55.72 -37.21 45.67
CA ASN A 234 55.88 -37.55 47.07
C ASN A 234 54.98 -36.66 47.92
N GLN A 235 54.00 -37.26 48.59
CA GLN A 235 53.42 -36.71 49.81
C GLN A 235 54.42 -36.89 50.94
N GLN A 236 54.84 -35.78 51.56
CA GLN A 236 55.31 -35.81 52.94
C GLN A 236 55.10 -34.45 53.60
N GLN A 237 53.95 -34.27 54.26
CA GLN A 237 53.87 -33.84 55.65
C GLN A 237 52.46 -34.09 56.17
N LYS A 238 52.38 -34.99 57.16
CA LYS A 238 51.15 -35.42 57.83
C LYS A 238 51.09 -34.70 59.18
N GLY A 239 50.05 -33.91 59.38
CA GLY A 239 49.34 -33.72 60.65
C GLY A 239 49.96 -32.79 61.69
N GLN A 240 49.28 -31.67 61.96
CA GLN A 240 49.01 -31.22 63.32
C GLN A 240 47.61 -30.63 63.40
N ALA A 241 46.89 -31.04 64.44
CA ALA A 241 45.49 -30.78 64.70
C ALA A 241 45.24 -29.35 65.22
N SER A 242 43.96 -28.96 65.16
CA SER A 242 43.22 -28.05 66.03
C SER A 242 43.99 -26.94 66.76
N GLU A 243 43.64 -25.68 66.46
CA GLU A 243 43.19 -24.66 67.43
C GLU A 243 43.20 -23.29 66.75
N ALA A 244 42.02 -22.68 66.63
CA ALA A 244 41.76 -21.25 66.79
C ALA A 244 40.36 -20.94 66.26
N ALA A 245 39.41 -20.95 67.19
CA ALA A 245 38.23 -20.13 67.08
C ALA A 245 38.61 -18.64 67.17
N GLN A 246 37.67 -17.77 66.76
CA GLN A 246 37.53 -16.34 67.08
C GLN A 246 38.12 -15.30 66.11
N SER A 247 37.30 -14.82 65.19
CA SER A 247 36.67 -13.48 65.25
C SER A 247 35.52 -13.47 64.22
N ARG A 248 34.25 -13.41 64.61
CA ARG A 248 33.46 -12.26 65.10
C ARG A 248 33.44 -11.09 64.12
N GLN A 249 32.43 -11.05 63.26
CA GLN A 249 31.52 -9.90 63.19
C GLN A 249 30.13 -10.35 62.72
N GLU A 250 29.17 -10.11 63.59
CA GLU A 250 27.73 -10.20 63.39
C GLU A 250 27.24 -9.00 62.57
N THR A 251 26.30 -9.22 61.65
CA THR A 251 25.13 -8.35 61.51
C THR A 251 23.89 -9.24 61.41
N LYS A 252 23.02 -9.10 62.40
CA LYS A 252 21.79 -9.85 62.64
C LYS A 252 20.57 -8.98 62.30
N ALA A 253 19.47 -9.68 62.04
CA ALA A 253 18.05 -9.29 62.18
C ALA A 253 17.38 -8.94 60.85
N ARG A 254 16.17 -9.42 60.52
CA ARG A 254 15.09 -10.07 61.29
C ARG A 254 14.14 -10.71 60.25
N GLY A 255 13.81 -12.00 60.32
CA GLY A 255 12.57 -12.55 60.92
C GLY A 255 11.48 -12.65 59.84
N ASP A 256 10.58 -13.62 59.74
CA ASP A 256 10.22 -14.88 60.39
C ASP A 256 9.15 -15.47 59.45
N GLY A 257 8.94 -16.78 59.39
CA GLY A 257 7.68 -17.33 58.83
C GLY A 257 7.80 -18.65 58.07
N ALA A 258 7.27 -19.70 58.68
CA ALA A 258 7.41 -21.09 58.29
C ALA A 258 6.49 -21.58 57.15
N ILE A 259 7.04 -22.48 56.32
CA ILE A 259 6.62 -23.82 55.80
C ILE A 259 5.22 -24.36 56.27
N PRO A 260 4.57 -25.40 55.66
CA PRO A 260 4.79 -26.14 54.39
C PRO A 260 3.53 -26.46 53.56
N GLY A 261 3.72 -26.95 52.32
CA GLY A 261 2.71 -27.72 51.59
C GLY A 261 3.31 -28.64 50.53
N LYS A 262 3.34 -29.95 50.81
CA LYS A 262 3.76 -31.08 49.96
C LYS A 262 2.84 -31.25 48.73
N MET A 263 3.40 -31.51 47.54
CA MET A 263 3.48 -32.81 46.84
C MET A 263 2.14 -33.46 46.49
N SER A 264 1.83 -33.59 45.19
CA SER A 264 1.59 -34.89 44.54
C SER A 264 1.33 -34.74 43.03
N GLU A 265 2.02 -35.57 42.26
CA GLU A 265 1.58 -36.04 40.94
C GLU A 265 0.19 -36.68 41.02
N HIS A 266 -0.58 -36.60 39.93
CA HIS A 266 -1.48 -37.67 39.52
C HIS A 266 -1.70 -37.62 38.00
N ILE A 267 -1.29 -38.71 37.35
CA ILE A 267 -1.75 -39.17 36.04
C ILE A 267 -3.16 -39.74 36.21
N TYR A 268 -4.08 -39.46 35.28
CA TYR A 268 -5.03 -40.43 34.70
C TYR A 268 -5.55 -39.91 33.34
N GLU A 269 -5.96 -40.86 32.52
CA GLU A 269 -6.04 -40.88 31.07
C GLU A 269 -7.51 -40.96 30.59
N ASN A 270 -7.77 -40.47 29.36
CA ASN A 270 -8.93 -40.69 28.45
C ASN A 270 -10.32 -40.11 28.75
N ASP A 271 -10.84 -39.34 27.78
CA ASP A 271 -12.04 -39.64 26.96
C ASP A 271 -12.11 -38.60 25.82
N LYS A 272 -11.98 -38.93 24.52
CA LYS A 272 -12.97 -39.51 23.58
C LYS A 272 -14.29 -38.74 23.48
N HIS A 273 -14.34 -37.76 22.55
CA HIS A 273 -15.45 -37.05 21.89
C HIS A 273 -14.92 -35.62 21.65
N GLU A 274 -14.76 -35.05 20.46
CA GLU A 274 -15.56 -35.08 19.23
C GLU A 274 -14.63 -34.96 18.01
N ASN A 275 -14.54 -36.03 17.21
CA ASN A 275 -14.15 -35.95 15.80
C ASN A 275 -15.45 -35.80 15.01
N GLU A 276 -15.94 -34.57 14.84
CA GLU A 276 -17.12 -34.30 14.00
C GLU A 276 -17.10 -32.88 13.43
N TYR A 277 -16.01 -32.47 12.76
CA TYR A 277 -15.99 -31.25 11.93
C TYR A 277 -15.13 -31.37 10.66
N GLU A 278 -14.64 -32.56 10.32
CA GLU A 278 -13.66 -32.76 9.25
C GLU A 278 -14.17 -33.60 8.06
N ASN A 279 -15.49 -33.71 7.87
CA ASN A 279 -16.06 -34.49 6.76
C ASN A 279 -17.05 -33.74 5.84
N ASP A 280 -17.40 -32.48 6.12
CA ASP A 280 -18.36 -31.70 5.29
C ASP A 280 -17.71 -30.81 4.21
N MET A 281 -16.37 -30.77 4.15
CA MET A 281 -15.65 -29.98 3.14
C MET A 281 -15.30 -30.76 1.86
N TYR A 282 -15.51 -32.09 1.83
CA TYR A 282 -15.11 -32.93 0.68
C TYR A 282 -16.27 -33.43 -0.22
N GLU A 283 -17.53 -33.15 0.10
CA GLU A 283 -18.66 -33.42 -0.83
C GLU A 283 -19.12 -32.20 -1.65
N ASN A 284 -18.83 -30.97 -1.23
CA ASN A 284 -19.27 -29.77 -1.95
C ASN A 284 -18.46 -29.45 -3.22
N VAL A 285 -17.30 -30.08 -3.41
CA VAL A 285 -16.43 -29.85 -4.58
C VAL A 285 -16.90 -30.63 -5.83
N LYS A 286 -17.82 -31.60 -5.72
CA LYS A 286 -18.30 -32.40 -6.87
C LYS A 286 -19.60 -31.91 -7.52
N LEU A 287 -20.30 -30.93 -6.94
CA LEU A 287 -21.60 -30.46 -7.44
C LEU A 287 -21.57 -29.13 -8.22
N GLU A 288 -20.46 -28.39 -8.21
CA GLU A 288 -20.35 -27.10 -8.92
C GLU A 288 -19.72 -27.19 -10.32
N ASP A 289 -19.09 -28.31 -10.69
CA ASP A 289 -18.55 -28.49 -12.04
C ASP A 289 -19.64 -28.82 -13.10
N SER A 290 -20.88 -29.09 -12.67
CA SER A 290 -22.04 -29.33 -13.57
C SER A 290 -22.85 -28.08 -13.92
N ARG A 291 -22.47 -26.87 -13.46
CA ARG A 291 -23.22 -25.62 -13.70
C ARG A 291 -22.43 -24.50 -14.39
N ARG A 292 -21.41 -24.83 -15.18
CA ARG A 292 -20.76 -23.85 -16.08
C ARG A 292 -21.59 -23.63 -17.37
N PRO A 293 -21.98 -22.39 -17.71
CA PRO A 293 -22.56 -22.08 -19.01
C PRO A 293 -21.56 -22.37 -20.14
N ARG A 294 -22.05 -22.97 -21.23
CA ARG A 294 -21.27 -23.26 -22.44
C ARG A 294 -20.87 -21.94 -23.11
N ALA A 295 -19.61 -21.81 -23.53
CA ALA A 295 -19.12 -20.62 -24.23
C ALA A 295 -19.91 -20.38 -25.55
N PRO A 296 -20.14 -19.12 -25.95
CA PRO A 296 -20.79 -18.82 -27.23
C PRO A 296 -19.95 -19.32 -28.40
N THR A 297 -20.61 -19.92 -29.39
CA THR A 297 -20.00 -20.38 -30.64
C THR A 297 -19.45 -19.18 -31.44
N PRO A 298 -18.22 -19.24 -31.99
CA PRO A 298 -17.70 -18.18 -32.85
C PRO A 298 -18.56 -18.02 -34.13
N PRO A 299 -18.71 -16.80 -34.67
CA PRO A 299 -19.39 -16.59 -35.93
C PRO A 299 -18.67 -17.31 -37.07
N GLN A 300 -19.44 -18.01 -37.90
CA GLN A 300 -18.95 -18.69 -39.10
C GLN A 300 -18.53 -17.63 -40.13
N VAL A 301 -17.25 -17.62 -40.51
CA VAL A 301 -16.75 -16.83 -41.63
C VAL A 301 -17.24 -17.50 -42.92
N SER A 302 -18.18 -16.85 -43.62
CA SER A 302 -18.58 -17.27 -44.96
C SER A 302 -17.45 -16.97 -45.95
N ASN A 303 -16.97 -17.99 -46.65
CA ASN A 303 -16.01 -17.81 -47.74
C ASN A 303 -16.65 -17.05 -48.91
N PRO A 304 -15.95 -16.10 -49.54
CA PRO A 304 -16.45 -15.42 -50.73
C PRO A 304 -16.56 -16.40 -51.92
N PRO A 305 -17.54 -16.18 -52.83
CA PRO A 305 -17.72 -17.04 -54.00
C PRO A 305 -16.53 -16.94 -54.97
N PRO A 306 -16.25 -18.00 -55.74
CA PRO A 306 -15.13 -18.03 -56.65
C PRO A 306 -15.32 -17.01 -57.79
N VAL A 307 -14.29 -16.21 -58.02
CA VAL A 307 -14.17 -15.30 -59.16
C VAL A 307 -14.13 -16.15 -60.44
N ARG A 308 -15.16 -16.03 -61.29
CA ARG A 308 -15.09 -16.54 -62.67
C ARG A 308 -14.08 -15.71 -63.45
N ARG A 309 -13.11 -16.38 -64.08
CA ARG A 309 -12.30 -15.83 -65.17
C ARG A 309 -13.14 -15.69 -66.42
#